data_AF-A0A420Y962-F1
#
_entry.id   AF-A0A420Y962-F1
#
_cell.length_a   1.000
_cell.length_b   1.000
_cell.length_c   1.000
_cell.angle_alpha   90.00
_cell.angle_beta   90.00
_cell.angle_gamma   90.00
#
_symmetry.space_group_name_H-M   'P 1'
#
loop_
_entity.id
_entity.type
_entity.pdbx_description
1 polymer ?
#
loop_
_entity_poly.entity_id
_entity_poly.type
_entity_poly.pdbx_seq_one_letter_code
_entity_poly.pdbx_strand_id
1 'polypeptide(L)'
;MSAVNRALRSTTRSLRLQQRTGLQSALRPISAAASRTLPPSCASTHNSFSTMASLQAATVNQTAPAPSQHKGYDPEITDIANYVHNYSIDSELAFDTARWVFLDTLGCGLEGLRFKECSKLLGPVVEGTVVPNGTKVPGTPFQLDPVNGAFNIGAMIRWLDYNDCWLAAEWGHPSDNLGAILAVADWITRTNKAGGNIAGGKTFTVRDVLEAMIKAHEIQGCLALLNSYNKVGLDHVVLVKVASTAVVSKMLGLSEKQTADAVTQAWVDGQSLRTYRHSPNTMSRKSWAAGDACQRAVNLALKVMKGETGIPTVLSAPVWGFYDVLFKGKKFEFQRPYGSYVMENVLFKVSYPGMLILPL
;
A
#
# COMPACT_ATOMS: atom_id res chain seq x y z
N MET A 1 0.64 -56.64 -27.49
CA MET A 1 -0.68 -57.24 -27.26
C MET A 1 -1.62 -56.19 -26.68
N SER A 2 -2.85 -56.11 -27.21
CA SER A 2 -4.08 -55.49 -26.68
C SER A 2 -4.01 -54.00 -26.25
N ALA A 3 -4.57 -53.04 -27.01
CA ALA A 3 -6.00 -52.75 -27.22
C ALA A 3 -6.80 -52.62 -25.91
N VAL A 4 -7.46 -51.46 -25.70
CA VAL A 4 -8.90 -51.29 -25.33
C VAL A 4 -9.26 -49.81 -25.07
N ASN A 5 -10.02 -49.27 -26.03
CA ASN A 5 -11.23 -48.42 -26.00
C ASN A 5 -11.43 -47.15 -25.15
N ARG A 6 -11.86 -46.12 -25.90
CA ARG A 6 -12.69 -44.96 -25.56
C ARG A 6 -14.00 -45.33 -24.84
N ALA A 7 -14.46 -44.45 -23.95
CA ALA A 7 -15.88 -44.13 -23.81
C ALA A 7 -16.08 -42.65 -23.40
N LEU A 8 -16.51 -41.83 -24.36
CA LEU A 8 -17.15 -40.54 -24.16
C LEU A 8 -18.59 -40.77 -23.71
N ARG A 9 -19.04 -40.12 -22.63
CA ARG A 9 -20.47 -39.97 -22.33
C ARG A 9 -20.81 -38.48 -22.31
N SER A 10 -21.53 -38.04 -23.33
CA SER A 10 -22.21 -36.74 -23.35
C SER A 10 -23.51 -36.84 -22.56
N THR A 11 -23.70 -35.97 -21.57
CA THR A 11 -25.00 -35.75 -20.93
C THR A 11 -25.60 -34.45 -21.45
N THR A 12 -26.47 -34.58 -22.45
CA THR A 12 -27.39 -33.54 -22.90
C THR A 12 -28.46 -33.30 -21.83
N ARG A 13 -28.45 -32.12 -21.20
CA ARG A 13 -29.53 -31.67 -20.32
C ARG A 13 -30.38 -30.64 -21.08
N SER A 14 -31.56 -31.07 -21.53
CA SER A 14 -32.55 -30.20 -22.17
C SER A 14 -33.09 -29.18 -21.18
N LEU A 15 -32.83 -27.89 -21.42
CA LEU A 15 -33.48 -26.78 -20.73
C LEU A 15 -34.85 -26.53 -21.39
N ARG A 16 -35.92 -26.80 -20.65
CA ARG A 16 -37.28 -26.40 -21.02
C ARG A 16 -37.47 -24.91 -20.71
N LEU A 17 -37.76 -24.14 -21.75
CA LEU A 17 -38.26 -22.78 -21.67
C LEU A 17 -39.69 -22.80 -21.07
N GLN A 18 -39.92 -22.07 -19.99
CA GLN A 18 -41.27 -21.66 -19.58
C GLN A 18 -41.36 -20.14 -19.65
N GLN A 19 -42.00 -19.65 -20.71
CA GLN A 19 -42.63 -18.34 -20.75
C GLN A 19 -44.03 -18.45 -20.16
N ARG A 20 -44.37 -17.52 -19.26
CA ARG A 20 -45.71 -16.90 -19.11
C ARG A 20 -45.63 -15.82 -18.03
N THR A 21 -45.63 -14.55 -18.43
CA THR A 21 -46.77 -13.62 -18.60
C THR A 21 -46.91 -12.74 -17.37
N GLY A 22 -46.91 -11.43 -17.62
CA GLY A 22 -46.68 -10.40 -16.62
C GLY A 22 -47.91 -10.04 -15.80
N LEU A 23 -47.63 -9.21 -14.80
CA LEU A 23 -48.58 -8.31 -14.16
C LEU A 23 -47.80 -7.03 -13.81
N GLN A 24 -48.09 -5.99 -14.58
CA GLN A 24 -47.79 -4.60 -14.22
C GLN A 24 -48.67 -4.25 -13.03
N SER A 25 -48.11 -3.67 -11.97
CA SER A 25 -48.90 -2.91 -11.01
C SER A 25 -48.30 -1.52 -10.82
N ALA A 26 -49.21 -0.56 -10.89
CA ALA A 26 -48.96 0.84 -11.13
C ALA A 26 -48.48 1.59 -9.88
N LEU A 27 -47.61 2.57 -10.13
CA LEU A 27 -47.34 3.70 -9.24
C LEU A 27 -48.63 4.48 -8.95
N ARG A 28 -48.85 4.82 -7.68
CA ARG A 28 -49.66 5.98 -7.30
C ARG A 28 -48.95 6.80 -6.21
N PRO A 29 -48.99 8.13 -6.29
CA PRO A 29 -48.36 9.01 -5.33
C PRO A 29 -49.29 9.25 -4.13
N ILE A 30 -48.72 9.42 -2.94
CA ILE A 30 -49.44 9.99 -1.79
C ILE A 30 -48.77 11.31 -1.47
N SER A 31 -49.42 12.38 -1.94
CA SER A 31 -49.27 13.74 -1.45
C SER A 31 -50.25 13.96 -0.30
N ALA A 32 -49.74 14.35 0.86
CA ALA A 32 -50.55 14.98 1.91
C ALA A 32 -49.72 16.04 2.64
N ALA A 33 -50.10 17.28 2.43
CA ALA A 33 -49.69 18.43 3.23
C ALA A 33 -50.48 18.43 4.55
N ALA A 34 -49.82 18.74 5.66
CA ALA A 34 -50.48 19.26 6.85
C ALA A 34 -49.50 20.16 7.63
N SER A 35 -49.96 21.38 7.90
CA SER A 35 -49.25 22.43 8.61
C SER A 35 -49.46 22.34 10.13
N ARG A 36 -48.40 22.69 10.87
CA ARG A 36 -48.33 23.36 12.19
C ARG A 36 -49.00 22.71 13.41
N THR A 37 -48.19 22.48 14.45
CA THR A 37 -48.18 23.27 15.71
C THR A 37 -47.07 22.79 16.66
N LEU A 38 -46.34 23.73 17.27
CA LEU A 38 -45.31 23.52 18.30
C LEU A 38 -45.92 23.63 19.71
N PRO A 39 -45.43 22.82 20.67
CA PRO A 39 -45.44 23.20 22.09
C PRO A 39 -44.04 22.99 22.74
N PRO A 40 -43.79 23.42 24.00
CA PRO A 40 -42.69 24.33 24.31
C PRO A 40 -41.42 23.68 24.86
N SER A 41 -40.40 24.54 24.95
CA SER A 41 -39.09 24.36 25.57
C SER A 41 -39.12 23.81 27.00
N CYS A 42 -38.30 22.78 27.24
CA CYS A 42 -37.90 22.34 28.58
C CYS A 42 -36.37 22.37 28.69
N ALA A 43 -35.90 22.80 29.85
CA ALA A 43 -34.57 23.33 30.14
C ALA A 43 -33.42 22.32 30.10
N SER A 44 -32.23 22.90 30.01
CA SER A 44 -30.91 22.28 29.89
C SER A 44 -30.48 21.48 31.12
N THR A 45 -29.79 20.37 30.88
CA THR A 45 -28.75 19.85 31.77
C THR A 45 -27.52 19.47 30.95
N HIS A 46 -26.60 20.43 30.80
CA HIS A 46 -25.26 20.16 30.30
C HIS A 46 -24.47 19.42 31.38
N ASN A 47 -24.22 18.13 31.18
CA ASN A 47 -23.13 17.45 31.87
C ASN A 47 -21.82 17.77 31.12
N SER A 48 -21.22 18.90 31.48
CA SER A 48 -19.84 19.22 31.11
C SER A 48 -18.90 18.35 31.94
N PHE A 49 -18.36 17.29 31.35
CA PHE A 49 -17.17 16.64 31.88
C PHE A 49 -15.98 17.59 31.67
N SER A 50 -15.74 18.49 32.63
CA SER A 50 -14.51 19.29 32.73
C SER A 50 -13.64 18.73 33.85
N THR A 51 -12.67 17.91 33.49
CA THR A 51 -11.50 17.64 34.36
C THR A 51 -10.30 18.39 33.82
N MET A 52 -10.31 19.72 33.96
CA MET A 52 -9.07 20.49 33.93
C MET A 52 -8.57 20.55 35.37
N ALA A 53 -7.73 19.59 35.75
CA ALA A 53 -6.88 19.76 36.91
C ALA A 53 -5.94 20.94 36.62
N SER A 54 -5.95 21.94 37.50
CA SER A 54 -5.03 23.07 37.45
C SER A 54 -3.60 22.57 37.63
N LEU A 55 -2.86 22.43 36.53
CA LEU A 55 -1.42 22.26 36.56
C LEU A 55 -0.79 23.58 37.03
N GLN A 56 -0.26 23.57 38.25
CA GLN A 56 0.65 24.60 38.73
C GLN A 56 1.82 24.69 37.76
N ALA A 57 1.96 25.86 37.12
CA ALA A 57 3.06 26.17 36.25
C ALA A 57 4.37 26.17 37.05
N ALA A 58 5.17 25.11 36.91
CA ALA A 58 6.59 25.17 37.20
C ALA A 58 7.23 26.03 36.09
N THR A 59 7.77 27.19 36.47
CA THR A 59 8.52 28.08 35.60
C THR A 59 9.81 27.40 35.15
N VAL A 60 9.73 26.66 34.04
CA VAL A 60 10.90 26.33 33.22
C VAL A 60 11.14 27.54 32.32
N ASN A 61 12.29 28.18 32.47
CA ASN A 61 12.80 29.17 31.50
C ASN A 61 12.98 28.47 30.15
N GLN A 62 11.91 28.38 29.35
CA GLN A 62 12.00 28.08 27.93
C GLN A 62 12.26 29.41 27.22
N THR A 63 13.54 29.68 26.98
CA THR A 63 13.93 30.59 25.91
C THR A 63 13.28 30.09 24.62
N ALA A 64 12.55 30.96 23.93
CA ALA A 64 12.00 30.66 22.62
C ALA A 64 13.12 30.13 21.71
N PRO A 65 12.92 29.03 20.95
CA PRO A 65 13.95 28.55 20.05
C PRO A 65 14.32 29.66 19.07
N ALA A 66 15.62 29.90 18.91
CA ALA A 66 16.14 30.77 17.86
C ALA A 66 15.52 30.36 16.50
N PRO A 67 15.27 31.31 15.58
CA PRO A 67 14.72 30.99 14.27
C PRO A 67 15.59 29.90 13.63
N SER A 68 14.96 28.76 13.35
CA SER A 68 15.66 27.59 12.84
C SER A 68 16.33 27.96 11.52
N GLN A 69 17.67 27.89 11.47
CA GLN A 69 18.35 27.69 10.20
C GLN A 69 17.62 26.53 9.51
N HIS A 70 17.17 26.75 8.27
CA HIS A 70 16.39 25.78 7.52
C HIS A 70 17.26 24.51 7.36
N LYS A 71 17.14 23.55 8.27
CA LYS A 71 17.85 22.29 8.19
C LYS A 71 17.34 21.58 6.94
N GLY A 72 18.26 21.11 6.10
CA GLY A 72 17.91 20.24 4.97
C GLY A 72 17.23 18.96 5.45
N TYR A 73 16.69 18.19 4.51
CA TYR A 73 16.15 16.87 4.85
C TYR A 73 17.24 15.97 5.42
N ASP A 74 16.85 15.03 6.29
CA ASP A 74 17.72 13.93 6.69
C ASP A 74 18.35 13.27 5.44
N PRO A 75 19.66 12.98 5.42
CA PRO A 75 20.36 12.48 4.24
C PRO A 75 19.69 11.25 3.61
N GLU A 76 19.18 10.33 4.44
CA GLU A 76 18.49 9.11 4.02
C GLU A 76 17.25 9.41 3.17
N ILE A 77 16.55 10.52 3.46
CA ILE A 77 15.38 10.96 2.70
C ILE A 77 15.81 11.51 1.33
N THR A 78 16.90 12.29 1.33
CA THR A 78 17.47 12.87 0.11
C THR A 78 17.98 11.77 -0.81
N ASP A 79 18.66 10.76 -0.27
CA ASP A 79 19.21 9.63 -1.02
C ASP A 79 18.10 8.81 -1.70
N ILE A 80 16.99 8.55 -0.99
CA ILE A 80 15.81 7.86 -1.56
C ILE A 80 15.21 8.69 -2.71
N ALA A 81 14.98 9.98 -2.50
CA ALA A 81 14.37 10.85 -3.51
C ALA A 81 15.26 10.96 -4.76
N ASN A 82 16.55 11.21 -4.56
CA ASN A 82 17.55 11.27 -5.62
C ASN A 82 17.64 9.95 -6.40
N TYR A 83 17.69 8.79 -5.71
CA TYR A 83 17.72 7.49 -6.37
C TYR A 83 16.49 7.25 -7.26
N VAL A 84 15.30 7.55 -6.75
CA VAL A 84 14.07 7.34 -7.51
C VAL A 84 14.06 8.21 -8.77
N HIS A 85 14.49 9.47 -8.68
CA HIS A 85 14.46 10.40 -9.81
C HIS A 85 15.61 10.24 -10.79
N ASN A 86 16.83 10.16 -10.29
CA ASN A 86 18.04 10.39 -11.07
C ASN A 86 18.83 9.13 -11.40
N TYR A 87 18.61 8.01 -10.69
CA TYR A 87 19.26 6.74 -11.03
C TYR A 87 18.56 6.06 -12.23
N SER A 88 19.33 5.67 -13.24
CA SER A 88 18.85 4.90 -14.39
C SER A 88 19.16 3.42 -14.17
N ILE A 89 18.17 2.53 -14.41
CA ILE A 89 18.39 1.09 -14.32
C ILE A 89 18.97 0.61 -15.66
N ASP A 90 20.21 0.15 -15.66
CA ASP A 90 20.95 -0.34 -16.83
C ASP A 90 21.31 -1.84 -16.74
N SER A 91 20.65 -2.58 -15.84
CA SER A 91 20.86 -4.02 -15.64
C SER A 91 19.79 -4.86 -16.37
N GLU A 92 20.20 -5.62 -17.38
CA GLU A 92 19.32 -6.57 -18.08
C GLU A 92 18.81 -7.67 -17.14
N LEU A 93 19.67 -8.15 -16.24
CA LEU A 93 19.31 -9.14 -15.23
C LEU A 93 18.21 -8.60 -14.30
N ALA A 94 18.32 -7.35 -13.85
CA ALA A 94 17.30 -6.75 -13.01
C ALA A 94 15.93 -6.69 -13.71
N PHE A 95 15.90 -6.31 -15.00
CA PHE A 95 14.65 -6.29 -15.76
C PHE A 95 14.08 -7.68 -16.05
N ASP A 96 14.93 -8.68 -16.36
CA ASP A 96 14.44 -10.04 -16.58
C ASP A 96 13.91 -10.66 -15.28
N THR A 97 14.63 -10.49 -14.17
CA THR A 97 14.15 -10.95 -12.86
C THR A 97 12.88 -10.22 -12.44
N ALA A 98 12.79 -8.89 -12.65
CA ALA A 98 11.57 -8.13 -12.38
C ALA A 98 10.38 -8.65 -13.19
N ARG A 99 10.59 -9.06 -14.45
CA ARG A 99 9.56 -9.67 -15.29
C ARG A 99 9.06 -10.99 -14.68
N TRP A 100 9.94 -11.82 -14.15
CA TRP A 100 9.56 -13.05 -13.43
C TRP A 100 8.83 -12.75 -12.12
N VAL A 101 9.33 -11.82 -11.30
CA VAL A 101 8.65 -11.37 -10.07
C VAL A 101 7.25 -10.85 -10.38
N PHE A 102 7.09 -10.06 -11.45
CA PHE A 102 5.78 -9.52 -11.84
C PHE A 102 4.77 -10.62 -12.14
N LEU A 103 5.16 -11.65 -12.91
CA LEU A 103 4.29 -12.77 -13.26
C LEU A 103 3.98 -13.66 -12.04
N ASP A 104 4.99 -13.99 -11.25
CA ASP A 104 4.86 -14.79 -10.01
C ASP A 104 3.90 -14.12 -9.02
N THR A 105 4.10 -12.82 -8.79
CA THR A 105 3.31 -12.01 -7.85
C THR A 105 1.84 -11.94 -8.27
N LEU A 106 1.57 -11.74 -9.57
CA LEU A 106 0.20 -11.79 -10.11
C LEU A 106 -0.42 -13.18 -9.95
N GLY A 107 0.34 -14.25 -10.21
CA GLY A 107 -0.11 -15.63 -9.98
C GLY A 107 -0.51 -15.89 -8.53
N CYS A 108 0.30 -15.42 -7.57
CA CYS A 108 0.01 -15.48 -6.15
C CYS A 108 -1.31 -14.77 -5.81
N GLY A 109 -1.52 -13.58 -6.38
CA GLY A 109 -2.76 -12.81 -6.20
C GLY A 109 -4.00 -13.55 -6.72
N LEU A 110 -3.91 -14.12 -7.92
CA LEU A 110 -5.01 -14.89 -8.51
C LEU A 110 -5.35 -16.15 -7.69
N GLU A 111 -4.35 -16.85 -7.16
CA GLU A 111 -4.58 -18.00 -6.26
C GLU A 111 -5.19 -17.54 -4.93
N GLY A 112 -4.78 -16.39 -4.40
CA GLY A 112 -5.36 -15.77 -3.20
C GLY A 112 -6.86 -15.56 -3.27
N LEU A 113 -7.41 -15.25 -4.47
CA LEU A 113 -8.85 -15.05 -4.68
C LEU A 113 -9.71 -16.29 -4.41
N ARG A 114 -9.10 -17.50 -4.41
CA ARG A 114 -9.81 -18.75 -4.08
C ARG A 114 -10.12 -18.87 -2.58
N PHE A 115 -9.54 -18.02 -1.74
CA PHE A 115 -9.71 -18.03 -0.30
C PHE A 115 -10.69 -16.96 0.14
N LYS A 116 -11.84 -17.37 0.70
CA LYS A 116 -12.89 -16.45 1.19
C LYS A 116 -12.38 -15.43 2.21
N GLU A 117 -11.39 -15.82 3.01
CA GLU A 117 -10.77 -14.94 3.99
C GLU A 117 -10.02 -13.76 3.34
N CYS A 118 -9.48 -13.96 2.13
CA CYS A 118 -8.90 -12.90 1.31
C CYS A 118 -10.00 -12.08 0.65
N SER A 119 -10.86 -12.74 -0.13
CA SER A 119 -11.81 -12.07 -1.02
C SER A 119 -12.87 -11.26 -0.28
N LYS A 120 -13.21 -11.61 0.97
CA LYS A 120 -14.13 -10.83 1.82
C LYS A 120 -13.60 -9.44 2.21
N LEU A 121 -12.28 -9.21 2.11
CA LEU A 121 -11.67 -7.91 2.41
C LEU A 121 -11.52 -7.04 1.14
N LEU A 122 -11.73 -7.62 -0.04
CA LEU A 122 -11.58 -6.93 -1.33
C LEU A 122 -12.88 -6.20 -1.71
N GLY A 123 -12.79 -5.37 -2.74
CA GLY A 123 -13.89 -4.57 -3.26
C GLY A 123 -13.87 -3.11 -2.80
N PRO A 124 -14.90 -2.34 -3.17
CA PRO A 124 -15.07 -0.98 -2.68
C PRO A 124 -15.46 -0.97 -1.21
N VAL A 125 -15.12 0.10 -0.49
CA VAL A 125 -15.54 0.31 0.90
C VAL A 125 -17.07 0.33 1.03
N VAL A 126 -17.75 0.92 0.04
CA VAL A 126 -19.22 0.95 -0.06
C VAL A 126 -19.63 0.26 -1.36
N GLU A 127 -20.43 -0.80 -1.25
CA GLU A 127 -20.95 -1.52 -2.41
C GLU A 127 -21.69 -0.58 -3.37
N GLY A 128 -21.51 -0.79 -4.68
CA GLY A 128 -22.10 0.06 -5.73
C GLY A 128 -21.32 1.33 -6.04
N THR A 129 -20.20 1.61 -5.36
CA THR A 129 -19.32 2.74 -5.70
C THR A 129 -18.82 2.61 -7.14
N VAL A 130 -18.99 3.68 -7.93
CA VAL A 130 -18.48 3.79 -9.30
C VAL A 130 -17.35 4.80 -9.35
N VAL A 131 -16.17 4.37 -9.80
CA VAL A 131 -15.00 5.24 -9.95
C VAL A 131 -14.63 5.36 -11.43
N PRO A 132 -14.91 6.50 -12.10
CA PRO A 132 -14.51 6.72 -13.48
C PRO A 132 -13.00 6.52 -13.65
N ASN A 133 -12.61 5.76 -14.67
CA ASN A 133 -11.20 5.46 -14.99
C ASN A 133 -10.38 4.87 -13.83
N GLY A 134 -11.05 4.31 -12.81
CA GLY A 134 -10.39 3.73 -11.64
C GLY A 134 -9.48 2.54 -11.97
N THR A 135 -8.61 2.21 -11.04
CA THR A 135 -7.77 1.01 -11.05
C THR A 135 -8.63 -0.24 -11.12
N LYS A 136 -8.32 -1.16 -12.03
CA LYS A 136 -8.88 -2.50 -12.03
C LYS A 136 -8.06 -3.45 -11.17
N VAL A 137 -8.76 -4.26 -10.39
CA VAL A 137 -8.15 -5.29 -9.53
C VAL A 137 -8.11 -6.62 -10.30
N PRO A 138 -6.92 -7.19 -10.59
CA PRO A 138 -6.79 -8.42 -11.40
C PRO A 138 -7.65 -9.58 -10.87
N GLY A 139 -8.28 -10.32 -11.79
CA GLY A 139 -9.12 -11.48 -11.43
C GLY A 139 -10.48 -11.14 -10.81
N THR A 140 -10.86 -9.85 -10.74
CA THR A 140 -12.12 -9.40 -10.14
C THR A 140 -12.88 -8.44 -11.06
N PRO A 141 -14.19 -8.18 -10.82
CA PRO A 141 -14.93 -7.14 -11.54
C PRO A 141 -14.67 -5.72 -10.99
N PHE A 142 -13.82 -5.56 -9.97
CA PHE A 142 -13.69 -4.30 -9.25
C PHE A 142 -12.91 -3.25 -10.04
N GLN A 143 -13.47 -2.04 -10.05
CA GLN A 143 -12.81 -0.81 -10.51
C GLN A 143 -12.89 0.22 -9.40
N LEU A 144 -11.75 0.55 -8.80
CA LEU A 144 -11.64 1.30 -7.55
C LEU A 144 -10.80 2.58 -7.74
N ASP A 145 -10.84 3.48 -6.78
CA ASP A 145 -9.84 4.54 -6.68
C ASP A 145 -8.44 3.92 -6.45
N PRO A 146 -7.34 4.63 -6.79
CA PRO A 146 -5.99 4.06 -6.71
C PRO A 146 -5.57 3.71 -5.27
N VAL A 147 -6.16 4.32 -4.25
CA VAL A 147 -5.85 4.01 -2.85
C VAL A 147 -6.43 2.64 -2.48
N ASN A 148 -7.72 2.43 -2.70
CA ASN A 148 -8.35 1.13 -2.44
C ASN A 148 -7.89 0.04 -3.42
N GLY A 149 -7.59 0.40 -4.67
CA GLY A 149 -6.95 -0.49 -5.64
C GLY A 149 -5.62 -1.03 -5.13
N ALA A 150 -4.79 -0.18 -4.52
CA ALA A 150 -3.51 -0.58 -3.94
C ALA A 150 -3.65 -1.55 -2.77
N PHE A 151 -4.64 -1.33 -1.89
CA PHE A 151 -4.98 -2.29 -0.83
C PHE A 151 -5.35 -3.65 -1.43
N ASN A 152 -6.28 -3.65 -2.38
CA ASN A 152 -6.85 -4.87 -2.95
C ASN A 152 -5.77 -5.73 -3.62
N ILE A 153 -4.94 -5.10 -4.45
CA ILE A 153 -3.84 -5.78 -5.15
C ILE A 153 -2.80 -6.24 -4.12
N GLY A 154 -2.35 -5.37 -3.21
CA GLY A 154 -1.34 -5.72 -2.21
C GLY A 154 -1.77 -6.84 -1.25
N ALA A 155 -3.05 -6.86 -0.84
CA ALA A 155 -3.60 -7.89 0.02
C ALA A 155 -3.67 -9.25 -0.69
N MET A 156 -4.08 -9.30 -1.96
CA MET A 156 -4.18 -10.58 -2.68
C MET A 156 -2.82 -11.19 -2.95
N ILE A 157 -1.84 -10.40 -3.41
CA ILE A 157 -0.53 -10.92 -3.84
C ILE A 157 0.26 -11.50 -2.67
N ARG A 158 0.06 -10.93 -1.47
CA ARG A 158 0.73 -11.37 -0.24
C ARG A 158 -0.04 -12.45 0.52
N TRP A 159 -1.30 -12.70 0.19
CA TRP A 159 -2.24 -13.39 1.07
C TRP A 159 -1.73 -14.74 1.59
N LEU A 160 -1.21 -15.54 0.66
CA LEU A 160 -0.80 -16.92 0.87
C LEU A 160 0.68 -17.08 1.25
N ASP A 161 1.44 -15.99 1.29
CA ASP A 161 2.89 -16.03 1.54
C ASP A 161 3.66 -16.84 0.49
N TYR A 162 3.21 -16.78 -0.77
CA TYR A 162 3.87 -17.43 -1.91
C TYR A 162 4.78 -16.52 -2.71
N ASN A 163 4.55 -15.20 -2.62
CA ASN A 163 5.34 -14.23 -3.33
C ASN A 163 6.79 -14.21 -2.82
N ASP A 164 7.62 -13.48 -3.58
CA ASP A 164 9.05 -13.31 -3.40
C ASP A 164 9.49 -13.03 -1.94
N CYS A 165 10.78 -13.16 -1.68
CA CYS A 165 11.33 -12.93 -0.36
C CYS A 165 12.71 -12.28 -0.42
N TRP A 166 12.95 -11.39 0.54
CA TRP A 166 14.26 -10.81 0.83
C TRP A 166 14.61 -11.05 2.29
N LEU A 167 15.68 -11.83 2.53
CA LEU A 167 16.14 -12.20 3.86
C LEU A 167 17.40 -11.41 4.21
N ALA A 168 17.27 -10.46 5.14
CA ALA A 168 18.37 -9.66 5.65
C ALA A 168 18.24 -9.44 7.17
N ALA A 169 18.83 -8.37 7.73
CA ALA A 169 18.61 -8.01 9.14
C ALA A 169 17.12 -7.78 9.46
N GLU A 170 16.36 -7.30 8.47
CA GLU A 170 14.91 -7.40 8.42
C GLU A 170 14.46 -8.32 7.29
N TRP A 171 13.41 -9.12 7.55
CA TRP A 171 12.80 -9.97 6.53
C TRP A 171 11.63 -9.25 5.89
N GLY A 172 11.46 -9.37 4.58
CA GLY A 172 10.32 -8.80 3.88
C GLY A 172 10.06 -9.41 2.50
N HIS A 173 9.00 -8.91 1.86
CA HIS A 173 8.55 -9.33 0.52
C HIS A 173 8.45 -8.08 -0.35
N PRO A 174 9.50 -7.72 -1.11
CA PRO A 174 9.50 -6.47 -1.83
C PRO A 174 8.49 -6.43 -2.99
N SER A 175 8.04 -7.58 -3.50
CA SER A 175 6.92 -7.65 -4.44
C SER A 175 5.60 -7.08 -3.90
N ASP A 176 5.45 -6.94 -2.57
CA ASP A 176 4.27 -6.33 -1.96
C ASP A 176 3.99 -4.92 -2.51
N ASN A 177 5.05 -4.16 -2.84
CA ASN A 177 4.95 -2.81 -3.42
C ASN A 177 4.22 -2.78 -4.78
N LEU A 178 4.08 -3.92 -5.46
CA LEU A 178 3.31 -4.04 -6.70
C LEU A 178 1.86 -3.58 -6.51
N GLY A 179 1.30 -3.71 -5.30
CA GLY A 179 -0.02 -3.18 -4.97
C GLY A 179 -0.15 -1.69 -5.31
N ALA A 180 0.74 -0.87 -4.76
CA ALA A 180 0.76 0.57 -5.00
C ALA A 180 1.15 0.93 -6.44
N ILE A 181 2.18 0.28 -6.98
CA ILE A 181 2.72 0.55 -8.32
C ILE A 181 1.66 0.27 -9.39
N LEU A 182 1.07 -0.94 -9.39
CA LEU A 182 0.14 -1.34 -10.42
C LEU A 182 -1.16 -0.54 -10.35
N ALA A 183 -1.64 -0.25 -9.12
CA ALA A 183 -2.84 0.56 -8.94
C ALA A 183 -2.69 1.95 -9.56
N VAL A 184 -1.60 2.64 -9.24
CA VAL A 184 -1.33 3.99 -9.73
C VAL A 184 -1.05 4.00 -11.23
N ALA A 185 -0.27 3.05 -11.75
CA ALA A 185 0.01 2.95 -13.18
C ALA A 185 -1.27 2.76 -14.01
N ASP A 186 -2.16 1.85 -13.59
CA ASP A 186 -3.41 1.58 -14.30
C ASP A 186 -4.36 2.78 -14.23
N TRP A 187 -4.55 3.38 -13.05
CA TRP A 187 -5.41 4.56 -12.88
C TRP A 187 -4.94 5.77 -13.70
N ILE A 188 -3.65 6.11 -13.66
CA ILE A 188 -3.08 7.23 -14.45
C ILE A 188 -3.26 6.94 -15.94
N THR A 189 -2.92 5.73 -16.38
CA THR A 189 -3.01 5.36 -17.80
C THR A 189 -4.45 5.42 -18.31
N ARG A 190 -5.42 4.91 -17.55
CA ARG A 190 -6.85 4.99 -17.90
C ARG A 190 -7.34 6.43 -17.97
N THR A 191 -6.98 7.22 -16.96
CA THR A 191 -7.38 8.64 -16.88
C THR A 191 -6.83 9.43 -18.07
N ASN A 192 -5.55 9.25 -18.40
CA ASN A 192 -4.91 9.95 -19.50
C ASN A 192 -5.43 9.49 -20.87
N LYS A 193 -5.72 8.19 -21.05
CA LYS A 193 -6.40 7.68 -22.26
C LYS A 193 -7.81 8.22 -22.43
N ALA A 194 -8.47 8.62 -21.34
CA ALA A 194 -9.78 9.25 -21.34
C ALA A 194 -9.73 10.79 -21.45
N GLY A 195 -8.58 11.37 -21.79
CA GLY A 195 -8.39 12.82 -21.96
C GLY A 195 -7.93 13.58 -20.71
N GLY A 196 -7.58 12.87 -19.63
CA GLY A 196 -6.92 13.45 -18.46
C GLY A 196 -5.44 13.78 -18.71
N ASN A 197 -4.80 14.43 -17.73
CA ASN A 197 -3.40 14.86 -17.85
C ASN A 197 -2.63 14.70 -16.52
N ILE A 198 -2.80 13.56 -15.84
CA ILE A 198 -2.03 13.25 -14.63
C ILE A 198 -0.59 12.92 -15.04
N ALA A 199 0.40 13.37 -14.26
CA ALA A 199 1.83 13.13 -14.52
C ALA A 199 2.25 13.52 -15.95
N GLY A 200 1.77 14.66 -16.45
CA GLY A 200 2.09 15.16 -17.79
C GLY A 200 1.56 14.27 -18.93
N GLY A 201 0.45 13.56 -18.70
CA GLY A 201 -0.19 12.74 -19.72
C GLY A 201 0.46 11.37 -19.91
N LYS A 202 1.35 10.95 -19.00
CA LYS A 202 2.06 9.67 -19.06
C LYS A 202 1.08 8.49 -19.22
N THR A 203 1.34 7.63 -20.20
CA THR A 203 0.73 6.30 -20.30
C THR A 203 1.80 5.27 -19.95
N PHE A 204 1.61 4.53 -18.86
CA PHE A 204 2.59 3.57 -18.38
C PHE A 204 2.61 2.31 -19.26
N THR A 205 3.82 1.86 -19.58
CA THR A 205 4.10 0.56 -20.18
C THR A 205 4.39 -0.47 -19.09
N VAL A 206 4.41 -1.76 -19.44
CA VAL A 206 4.89 -2.80 -18.51
C VAL A 206 6.34 -2.53 -18.11
N ARG A 207 7.20 -2.04 -19.02
CA ARG A 207 8.59 -1.72 -18.69
C ARG A 207 8.69 -0.65 -17.61
N ASP A 208 7.85 0.39 -17.64
CA ASP A 208 7.81 1.41 -16.59
C ASP A 208 7.40 0.79 -15.23
N VAL A 209 6.46 -0.17 -15.23
CA VAL A 209 6.06 -0.92 -14.02
C VAL A 209 7.22 -1.76 -13.47
N LEU A 210 7.96 -2.44 -14.35
CA LEU A 210 9.14 -3.23 -13.94
C LEU A 210 10.25 -2.34 -13.34
N GLU A 211 10.51 -1.17 -13.94
CA GLU A 211 11.48 -0.22 -13.38
C GLU A 211 11.05 0.27 -11.98
N ALA A 212 9.77 0.59 -11.81
CA ALA A 212 9.20 0.97 -10.52
C ALA A 212 9.33 -0.17 -9.49
N MET A 213 9.14 -1.43 -9.90
CA MET A 213 9.36 -2.59 -9.03
C MET A 213 10.83 -2.68 -8.60
N ILE A 214 11.79 -2.57 -9.53
CA ILE A 214 13.22 -2.61 -9.22
C ILE A 214 13.59 -1.55 -8.18
N LYS A 215 13.13 -0.31 -8.38
CA LYS A 215 13.40 0.78 -7.45
C LYS A 215 12.77 0.55 -6.07
N ALA A 216 11.56 0.02 -6.01
CA ALA A 216 10.92 -0.31 -4.75
C ALA A 216 11.65 -1.44 -4.01
N HIS A 217 12.09 -2.47 -4.74
CA HIS A 217 12.90 -3.57 -4.18
C HIS A 217 14.19 -3.03 -3.58
N GLU A 218 14.87 -2.14 -4.30
CA GLU A 218 16.14 -1.59 -3.85
C GLU A 218 16.00 -0.77 -2.57
N ILE A 219 15.00 0.14 -2.49
CA ILE A 219 14.79 0.97 -1.31
C ILE A 219 14.49 0.11 -0.08
N GLN A 220 13.52 -0.81 -0.20
CA GLN A 220 13.12 -1.69 0.89
C GLN A 220 14.26 -2.64 1.30
N GLY A 221 14.89 -3.29 0.33
CA GLY A 221 15.91 -4.29 0.59
C GLY A 221 17.20 -3.69 1.15
N CYS A 222 17.66 -2.55 0.65
CA CYS A 222 18.84 -1.87 1.18
C CYS A 222 18.62 -1.34 2.61
N LEU A 223 17.44 -0.79 2.92
CA LEU A 223 17.09 -0.44 4.29
C LEU A 223 17.06 -1.69 5.19
N ALA A 224 16.59 -2.83 4.69
CA ALA A 224 16.52 -4.07 5.46
C ALA A 224 17.89 -4.75 5.70
N LEU A 225 18.95 -4.39 4.96
CA LEU A 225 20.26 -5.06 5.04
C LEU A 225 20.86 -5.04 6.44
N LEU A 226 20.89 -3.85 7.07
CA LEU A 226 21.48 -3.66 8.39
C LEU A 226 20.49 -3.15 9.45
N ASN A 227 19.26 -2.76 9.05
CA ASN A 227 18.29 -2.16 9.96
C ASN A 227 17.14 -3.13 10.25
N SER A 228 17.01 -3.52 11.52
CA SER A 228 16.02 -4.49 11.98
C SER A 228 14.90 -3.81 12.78
N TYR A 229 13.72 -3.71 12.19
CA TYR A 229 12.52 -3.11 12.78
C TYR A 229 11.84 -4.08 13.75
N ASN A 230 11.97 -5.40 13.50
CA ASN A 230 11.49 -6.43 14.41
C ASN A 230 12.17 -6.34 15.80
N LYS A 231 13.46 -5.97 15.87
CA LYS A 231 14.22 -5.79 17.12
C LYS A 231 13.77 -4.58 17.95
N VAL A 232 12.97 -3.70 17.35
CA VAL A 232 12.34 -2.55 18.02
C VAL A 232 10.81 -2.70 18.12
N GLY A 233 10.27 -3.86 17.74
CA GLY A 233 8.84 -4.20 17.90
C GLY A 233 7.92 -3.77 16.75
N LEU A 234 8.47 -3.18 15.69
CA LEU A 234 7.72 -2.67 14.53
C LEU A 234 7.67 -3.68 13.39
N ASP A 235 6.61 -3.59 12.57
CA ASP A 235 6.43 -4.43 11.40
C ASP A 235 7.24 -3.97 10.19
N HIS A 236 7.78 -4.92 9.43
CA HIS A 236 8.58 -4.64 8.22
C HIS A 236 7.80 -3.87 7.16
N VAL A 237 6.45 -3.84 7.24
CA VAL A 237 5.61 -3.12 6.27
C VAL A 237 5.81 -1.61 6.32
N VAL A 238 6.51 -1.06 7.32
CA VAL A 238 7.06 0.31 7.26
C VAL A 238 7.92 0.50 6.01
N LEU A 239 8.72 -0.50 5.63
CA LEU A 239 9.57 -0.43 4.45
C LEU A 239 8.76 -0.50 3.15
N VAL A 240 7.68 -1.29 3.12
CA VAL A 240 6.72 -1.29 2.01
C VAL A 240 6.09 0.10 1.86
N LYS A 241 5.65 0.70 2.96
CA LYS A 241 5.06 2.05 2.97
C LYS A 241 6.05 3.08 2.41
N VAL A 242 7.30 3.07 2.87
CA VAL A 242 8.35 4.01 2.44
C VAL A 242 8.72 3.82 0.97
N ALA A 243 9.02 2.59 0.55
CA ALA A 243 9.42 2.28 -0.83
C ALA A 243 8.29 2.58 -1.82
N SER A 244 7.07 2.15 -1.52
CA SER A 244 5.88 2.46 -2.33
C SER A 244 5.65 3.96 -2.42
N THR A 245 5.77 4.71 -1.32
CA THR A 245 5.54 6.17 -1.33
C THR A 245 6.55 6.87 -2.23
N ALA A 246 7.83 6.50 -2.15
CA ALA A 246 8.89 7.11 -2.95
C ALA A 246 8.66 6.88 -4.46
N VAL A 247 8.42 5.63 -4.86
CA VAL A 247 8.25 5.25 -6.27
C VAL A 247 6.94 5.81 -6.85
N VAL A 248 5.82 5.71 -6.12
CA VAL A 248 4.54 6.26 -6.55
C VAL A 248 4.59 7.78 -6.69
N SER A 249 5.35 8.48 -5.84
CA SER A 249 5.53 9.94 -5.97
C SER A 249 6.11 10.31 -7.34
N LYS A 250 7.16 9.61 -7.81
CA LYS A 250 7.68 9.82 -9.17
C LYS A 250 6.67 9.46 -10.24
N MET A 251 5.93 8.37 -10.07
CA MET A 251 4.89 7.95 -11.03
C MET A 251 3.76 8.98 -11.15
N LEU A 252 3.44 9.70 -10.08
CA LEU A 252 2.46 10.80 -10.07
C LEU A 252 3.00 12.09 -10.72
N GLY A 253 4.26 12.11 -11.15
CA GLY A 253 4.91 13.29 -11.71
C GLY A 253 5.33 14.33 -10.66
N LEU A 254 5.48 13.92 -9.40
CA LEU A 254 6.00 14.80 -8.36
C LEU A 254 7.48 15.07 -8.58
N SER A 255 7.93 16.27 -8.22
CA SER A 255 9.36 16.62 -8.24
C SER A 255 10.17 15.84 -7.19
N GLU A 256 11.49 15.84 -7.29
CA GLU A 256 12.39 15.21 -6.31
C GLU A 256 12.12 15.71 -4.89
N LYS A 257 11.95 17.03 -4.71
CA LYS A 257 11.60 17.62 -3.42
C LYS A 257 10.24 17.11 -2.90
N GLN A 258 9.23 17.02 -3.77
CA GLN A 258 7.93 16.50 -3.37
C GLN A 258 7.98 15.00 -3.06
N THR A 259 8.83 14.23 -3.73
CA THR A 259 9.12 12.84 -3.34
C THR A 259 9.75 12.80 -1.95
N ALA A 260 10.72 13.66 -1.63
CA ALA A 260 11.26 13.78 -0.28
C ALA A 260 10.14 14.15 0.74
N ASP A 261 9.29 15.13 0.41
CA ASP A 261 8.13 15.49 1.24
C ASP A 261 7.25 14.27 1.55
N ALA A 262 6.89 13.49 0.52
CA ALA A 262 6.07 12.28 0.68
C ALA A 262 6.77 11.19 1.50
N VAL A 263 8.07 10.97 1.29
CA VAL A 263 8.85 10.01 2.08
C VAL A 263 8.90 10.42 3.56
N THR A 264 9.02 11.70 3.88
CA THR A 264 8.93 12.14 5.29
C THR A 264 7.55 11.89 5.90
N GLN A 265 6.49 12.05 5.11
CA GLN A 265 5.13 11.72 5.53
C GLN A 265 4.96 10.22 5.81
N ALA A 266 5.67 9.34 5.09
CA ALA A 266 5.67 7.90 5.37
C ALA A 266 6.40 7.53 6.67
N TRP A 267 7.47 8.26 7.01
CA TRP A 267 8.23 8.05 8.24
C TRP A 267 7.55 8.60 9.49
N VAL A 268 6.92 9.77 9.41
CA VAL A 268 6.18 10.37 10.53
C VAL A 268 4.89 9.61 10.85
N ASP A 269 4.41 8.80 9.89
CA ASP A 269 3.18 8.02 10.03
C ASP A 269 3.26 6.99 11.16
N GLY A 270 2.10 6.58 11.67
CA GLY A 270 2.03 5.47 12.63
C GLY A 270 2.53 4.18 12.00
N GLN A 271 3.49 3.50 12.65
CA GLN A 271 4.00 2.22 12.20
C GLN A 271 3.36 1.08 12.98
N SER A 272 2.84 0.07 12.27
CA SER A 272 2.13 -1.02 12.93
C SER A 272 3.07 -1.88 13.77
N LEU A 273 2.60 -2.31 14.93
CA LEU A 273 3.24 -3.38 15.70
C LEU A 273 3.23 -4.70 14.93
N ARG A 274 4.03 -5.68 15.38
CA ARG A 274 4.06 -7.05 14.83
C ARG A 274 3.25 -8.08 15.60
N THR A 275 2.44 -7.69 16.58
CA THR A 275 1.72 -8.61 17.47
C THR A 275 0.96 -9.71 16.72
N TYR A 276 0.34 -9.37 15.57
CA TYR A 276 -0.40 -10.30 14.72
C TYR A 276 0.44 -11.34 13.96
N ARG A 277 1.76 -11.31 14.10
CA ARG A 277 2.70 -12.30 13.52
C ARG A 277 3.24 -13.29 14.55
N HIS A 278 2.95 -13.10 15.84
CA HIS A 278 3.52 -13.89 16.92
C HIS A 278 2.42 -14.54 17.78
N SER A 279 2.66 -15.78 18.20
CA SER A 279 1.80 -16.47 19.16
C SER A 279 1.74 -15.69 20.48
N PRO A 280 0.58 -15.64 21.16
CA PRO A 280 -0.68 -16.32 20.82
C PRO A 280 -1.61 -15.52 19.89
N ASN A 281 -1.17 -14.38 19.35
CA ASN A 281 -2.01 -13.43 18.60
C ASN A 281 -1.90 -13.57 17.07
N THR A 282 -1.22 -14.60 16.57
CA THR A 282 -1.05 -14.83 15.14
C THR A 282 -2.40 -14.86 14.42
N MET A 283 -2.61 -13.97 13.46
CA MET A 283 -3.88 -13.83 12.74
C MET A 283 -3.70 -13.35 11.29
N SER A 284 -4.79 -13.28 10.52
CA SER A 284 -4.79 -12.91 9.10
C SER A 284 -4.28 -11.49 8.78
N ARG A 285 -4.12 -10.58 9.76
CA ARG A 285 -3.50 -9.26 9.52
C ARG A 285 -2.10 -9.40 8.95
N LYS A 286 -1.37 -10.48 9.28
CA LYS A 286 -0.07 -10.78 8.69
C LYS A 286 -0.08 -10.94 7.17
N SER A 287 -1.25 -11.23 6.59
CA SER A 287 -1.47 -11.47 5.16
C SER A 287 -1.93 -10.23 4.40
N TRP A 288 -2.47 -9.20 5.07
CA TRP A 288 -2.94 -7.96 4.42
C TRP A 288 -2.26 -6.67 4.91
N ALA A 289 -1.41 -6.73 5.96
CA ALA A 289 -0.69 -5.57 6.47
C ALA A 289 0.18 -4.86 5.40
N ALA A 290 0.74 -5.61 4.45
CA ALA A 290 1.51 -5.02 3.36
C ALA A 290 0.61 -4.32 2.32
N GLY A 291 -0.59 -4.85 2.06
CA GLY A 291 -1.60 -4.18 1.25
C GLY A 291 -2.09 -2.87 1.89
N ASP A 292 -2.28 -2.85 3.21
CA ASP A 292 -2.59 -1.64 3.99
C ASP A 292 -1.44 -0.61 3.91
N ALA A 293 -0.19 -1.05 3.98
CA ALA A 293 0.97 -0.18 3.76
C ALA A 293 1.00 0.43 2.33
N CYS A 294 0.65 -0.35 1.30
CA CYS A 294 0.50 0.15 -0.08
C CYS A 294 -0.61 1.20 -0.19
N GLN A 295 -1.79 0.92 0.39
CA GLN A 295 -2.90 1.86 0.47
C GLN A 295 -2.47 3.18 1.10
N ARG A 296 -1.76 3.09 2.24
CA ARG A 296 -1.25 4.25 2.95
C ARG A 296 -0.26 5.03 2.10
N ALA A 297 0.67 4.36 1.43
CA ALA A 297 1.67 4.99 0.57
C ALA A 297 1.04 5.83 -0.56
N VAL A 298 0.07 5.27 -1.29
CA VAL A 298 -0.65 6.00 -2.35
C VAL A 298 -1.40 7.20 -1.75
N ASN A 299 -2.06 7.02 -0.61
CA ASN A 299 -2.80 8.09 0.06
C ASN A 299 -1.88 9.23 0.55
N LEU A 300 -0.65 8.94 1.00
CA LEU A 300 0.32 9.96 1.40
C LEU A 300 0.85 10.73 0.20
N ALA A 301 1.26 10.03 -0.87
CA ALA A 301 1.72 10.67 -2.09
C ALA A 301 0.65 11.60 -2.72
N LEU A 302 -0.62 11.19 -2.69
CA LEU A 302 -1.74 12.02 -3.16
C LEU A 302 -1.99 13.26 -2.30
N LYS A 303 -1.64 13.28 -1.01
CA LYS A 303 -1.71 14.50 -0.19
C LYS A 303 -0.60 15.47 -0.57
N VAL A 304 0.61 14.98 -0.76
CA VAL A 304 1.73 15.82 -1.22
C VAL A 304 1.49 16.35 -2.63
N MET A 305 0.87 15.57 -3.51
CA MET A 305 0.42 16.04 -4.83
C MET A 305 -0.55 17.23 -4.74
N LYS A 306 -1.31 17.36 -3.64
CA LYS A 306 -2.20 18.49 -3.38
C LYS A 306 -1.52 19.67 -2.69
N GLY A 307 -0.21 19.61 -2.44
CA GLY A 307 0.59 20.68 -1.85
C GLY A 307 0.95 20.49 -0.38
N GLU A 308 0.70 19.32 0.21
CA GLU A 308 1.17 19.02 1.57
C GLU A 308 2.71 19.03 1.62
N THR A 309 3.28 19.61 2.68
CA THR A 309 4.74 19.75 2.84
C THR A 309 5.36 18.60 3.63
N GLY A 310 6.68 18.43 3.53
CA GLY A 310 7.43 17.45 4.29
C GLY A 310 7.90 17.92 5.67
N ILE A 311 8.51 16.99 6.40
CA ILE A 311 9.08 17.17 7.74
C ILE A 311 10.59 16.91 7.64
N PRO A 312 11.44 17.93 7.43
CA PRO A 312 12.84 17.74 7.03
C PRO A 312 13.66 16.81 7.94
N THR A 313 13.51 16.94 9.25
CA THR A 313 14.25 16.15 10.25
C THR A 313 13.41 15.04 10.88
N VAL A 314 12.52 14.40 10.09
CA VAL A 314 11.58 13.37 10.58
C VAL A 314 12.29 12.19 11.27
N LEU A 315 13.53 11.88 10.87
CA LEU A 315 14.32 10.82 11.47
C LEU A 315 15.13 11.34 12.67
N SER A 316 15.83 12.46 12.49
CA SER A 316 16.87 12.93 13.42
C SER A 316 16.43 13.96 14.47
N ALA A 317 15.20 14.46 14.43
CA ALA A 317 14.71 15.43 15.41
C ALA A 317 14.89 14.90 16.84
N PRO A 318 15.58 15.62 17.75
CA PRO A 318 15.73 15.17 19.13
C PRO A 318 14.37 14.98 19.80
N VAL A 319 14.23 13.88 20.56
CA VAL A 319 13.02 13.47 21.30
C VAL A 319 11.86 13.01 20.42
N TRP A 320 11.65 13.64 19.26
CA TRP A 320 10.44 13.47 18.45
C TRP A 320 10.67 12.73 17.12
N GLY A 321 11.93 12.60 16.69
CA GLY A 321 12.31 11.95 15.45
C GLY A 321 12.19 10.42 15.54
N PHE A 322 12.04 9.79 14.38
CA PHE A 322 11.89 8.34 14.27
C PHE A 322 13.02 7.59 15.01
N TYR A 323 14.26 8.08 14.93
CA TYR A 323 15.39 7.42 15.58
C TYR A 323 15.22 7.34 17.10
N ASP A 324 14.93 8.46 17.75
CA ASP A 324 14.76 8.51 19.21
C ASP A 324 13.50 7.74 19.65
N VAL A 325 12.37 7.96 18.97
CA VAL A 325 11.06 7.43 19.41
C VAL A 325 10.90 5.95 19.09
N LEU A 326 11.29 5.53 17.88
CA LEU A 326 10.94 4.22 17.32
C LEU A 326 12.14 3.35 17.00
N PHE A 327 13.36 3.88 17.05
CA PHE A 327 14.59 3.16 16.71
C PHE A 327 15.65 3.16 17.82
N LYS A 328 15.24 3.44 19.08
CA LYS A 328 16.10 3.40 20.28
C LYS A 328 17.33 4.31 20.18
N GLY A 329 17.17 5.48 19.55
CA GLY A 329 18.23 6.46 19.31
C GLY A 329 19.29 6.03 18.30
N LYS A 330 19.14 4.87 17.64
CA LYS A 330 20.08 4.43 16.60
C LYS A 330 19.73 5.08 15.27
N LYS A 331 20.74 5.39 14.47
CA LYS A 331 20.56 5.82 13.07
C LYS A 331 20.48 4.60 12.16
N PHE A 332 19.94 4.78 10.96
CA PHE A 332 20.02 3.75 9.94
C PHE A 332 21.45 3.57 9.45
N GLU A 333 21.81 2.32 9.20
CA GLU A 333 23.09 1.91 8.64
C GLU A 333 22.88 1.34 7.23
N PHE A 334 23.79 1.65 6.32
CA PHE A 334 23.74 1.22 4.93
C PHE A 334 25.09 0.63 4.54
N GLN A 335 25.10 -0.62 4.08
CA GLN A 335 26.33 -1.24 3.56
C GLN A 335 26.65 -0.87 2.11
N ARG A 336 25.68 -0.25 1.40
CA ARG A 336 25.77 0.05 -0.04
C ARG A 336 24.81 1.17 -0.43
N PRO A 337 25.11 1.91 -1.53
CA PRO A 337 24.14 2.80 -2.16
C PRO A 337 23.04 2.00 -2.88
N TYR A 338 21.94 2.68 -3.24
CA TYR A 338 20.87 2.11 -4.05
C TYR A 338 21.31 1.91 -5.51
N GLY A 339 21.05 0.72 -6.07
CA GLY A 339 21.22 0.37 -7.48
C GLY A 339 20.08 -0.52 -7.99
N SER A 340 20.38 -1.78 -8.31
CA SER A 340 19.41 -2.81 -8.71
C SER A 340 19.64 -4.17 -8.05
N TYR A 341 20.48 -4.20 -7.01
CA TYR A 341 20.99 -5.42 -6.40
C TYR A 341 19.90 -6.32 -5.82
N VAL A 342 18.89 -5.73 -5.18
CA VAL A 342 17.85 -6.50 -4.49
C VAL A 342 17.03 -7.29 -5.49
N MET A 343 16.64 -6.69 -6.61
CA MET A 343 15.91 -7.40 -7.66
C MET A 343 16.77 -8.51 -8.28
N GLU A 344 18.06 -8.28 -8.49
CA GLU A 344 18.97 -9.27 -9.06
C GLU A 344 19.15 -10.51 -8.17
N ASN A 345 18.91 -10.38 -6.86
CA ASN A 345 19.20 -11.42 -5.86
C ASN A 345 17.97 -11.86 -5.05
N VAL A 346 16.76 -11.50 -5.51
CA VAL A 346 15.52 -11.82 -4.81
C VAL A 346 15.25 -13.33 -4.81
N LEU A 347 14.64 -13.84 -3.75
CA LEU A 347 14.33 -15.26 -3.60
C LEU A 347 12.90 -15.54 -4.06
N PHE A 348 12.71 -16.56 -4.90
CA PHE A 348 11.40 -17.08 -5.29
C PHE A 348 11.02 -18.31 -4.45
N LYS A 349 9.73 -18.45 -4.14
CA LYS A 349 9.18 -19.66 -3.49
C LYS A 349 8.54 -20.60 -4.52
N VAL A 350 9.38 -21.25 -5.32
CA VAL A 350 8.94 -22.12 -6.44
C VAL A 350 8.55 -23.54 -6.04
N SER A 351 8.96 -24.04 -4.88
CA SER A 351 8.75 -25.45 -4.50
C SER A 351 7.52 -25.67 -3.62
N TYR A 352 7.39 -24.96 -2.50
CA TYR A 352 6.32 -25.15 -1.50
C TYR A 352 5.97 -23.85 -0.76
N PRO A 353 4.73 -23.69 -0.24
CA PRO A 353 4.38 -22.60 0.68
C PRO A 353 5.15 -22.76 1.98
N GLY A 354 6.06 -21.85 2.29
CA GLY A 354 6.74 -21.93 3.58
C GLY A 354 7.84 -20.91 3.78
N MET A 355 8.32 -20.88 5.03
CA MET A 355 9.55 -20.19 5.38
C MET A 355 10.70 -20.83 4.60
N LEU A 356 11.46 -20.02 3.87
CA LEU A 356 12.75 -20.44 3.31
C LEU A 356 13.68 -20.72 4.50
N ILE A 357 13.87 -21.99 4.83
CA ILE A 357 14.91 -22.44 5.74
C ILE A 357 16.16 -22.58 4.87
N LEU A 358 17.01 -21.55 4.85
CA LEU A 358 18.37 -21.71 4.35
C LEU A 358 19.11 -22.61 5.36
N PRO A 359 19.72 -23.73 4.94
CA PRO A 359 20.64 -24.45 5.81
C PRO A 359 21.78 -23.48 6.16
N LEU A 360 21.92 -23.17 7.45
CA LEU A 360 23.01 -22.36 8.00
C LEU A 360 24.36 -23.06 7.84
#